data_AF-A0AAD1YBE0-F1
#
_entry.id   AF-A0AAD1YBE0-F1
#
_cell.length_a   1.000
_cell.length_b   1.000
_cell.length_c   1.000
_cell.angle_alpha   90.00
_cell.angle_beta   90.00
_cell.angle_gamma   90.00
#
_symmetry.space_group_name_H-M   'P 1'
#
loop_
_entity.id
_entity.type
_entity.pdbx_description
1 polymer ?
#
loop_
_entity_poly.entity_id
_entity_poly.type
_entity_poly.pdbx_seq_one_letter_code
_entity_poly.pdbx_strand_id
1 'polypeptide(L)'
;MENKFRLGAIDSPVDLRDYDYSMISCSGDKIDIPKEFILDYDYPILNQGLIGSCVAHSLSCMKSYIDGVNKDNMYSVGFIYANRQEDDFQGTGMITREALKNLVKYGDCKKTSFPINEEYPAIVETLNKYGKQKLLDEADDYKSLAYISLEIENIKEYLVKYKKPVLITVRVYENFYEANSNGGVIPSDPEGNKRGGHAMLCIGYKEDTLIIINSWGDYNGDKGKYYLDINSSIIKELWALEDKKQIKEPEKKKYKLGWNKDIIDGKVKWWFSTDGETYCKEEWKQIKGEYYYFNKEGYALDGEWIQSPTSKKWYYLEKDTCKMLSNCWIKDKGKWYRLEKDGSMLTGWFQDSNSKWYYLDLDQGYMYSSATILIDGKYYSFDSSEYG
;
A
#
# COMPACT_ATOMS: atom_id res chain seq x y z
N MET A 1 -35.16 -26.75 2.92
CA MET A 1 -34.47 -25.48 2.53
C MET A 1 -33.05 -25.71 2.04
N GLU A 2 -32.42 -26.86 2.34
CA GLU A 2 -31.04 -27.21 1.95
C GLU A 2 -30.66 -27.01 0.48
N ASN A 3 -31.62 -27.02 -0.46
CA ASN A 3 -31.34 -26.89 -1.90
C ASN A 3 -31.59 -25.48 -2.48
N LYS A 4 -31.88 -24.46 -1.65
CA LYS A 4 -32.19 -23.10 -2.13
C LYS A 4 -30.99 -22.18 -2.23
N PHE A 5 -29.92 -22.43 -1.47
CA PHE A 5 -28.74 -21.58 -1.43
C PHE A 5 -27.47 -22.43 -1.48
N ARG A 6 -26.56 -22.07 -2.39
CA ARG A 6 -25.28 -22.76 -2.51
C ARG A 6 -24.26 -22.15 -1.57
N LEU A 7 -23.67 -22.97 -0.72
CA LEU A 7 -22.56 -22.56 0.14
C LEU A 7 -21.30 -22.31 -0.70
N GLY A 8 -20.38 -21.48 -0.20
CA GLY A 8 -19.25 -21.05 -1.02
C GLY A 8 -18.06 -20.47 -0.30
N ALA A 9 -18.03 -20.42 1.03
CA ALA A 9 -16.79 -20.07 1.73
C ALA A 9 -15.90 -21.30 1.81
N ILE A 10 -14.62 -21.10 1.49
CA ILE A 10 -13.58 -22.13 1.55
C ILE A 10 -12.57 -21.70 2.61
N ASP A 11 -12.22 -22.62 3.51
CA ASP A 11 -11.25 -22.37 4.59
C ASP A 11 -9.94 -21.83 4.00
N SER A 12 -9.50 -20.68 4.50
CA SER A 12 -8.26 -20.03 4.09
C SER A 12 -7.04 -20.83 4.60
N PRO A 13 -6.03 -21.15 3.76
CA PRO A 13 -4.80 -21.82 4.21
C PRO A 13 -4.09 -21.02 5.30
N VAL A 14 -3.32 -21.61 6.22
CA VAL A 14 -2.60 -20.80 7.23
C VAL A 14 -1.52 -19.94 6.55
N ASP A 15 -1.46 -18.64 6.83
CA ASP A 15 -0.39 -17.73 6.41
C ASP A 15 0.10 -16.89 7.60
N LEU A 16 1.35 -17.09 8.02
CA LEU A 16 1.94 -16.40 9.18
C LEU A 16 2.19 -14.90 8.94
N ARG A 17 1.98 -14.40 7.72
CA ARG A 17 2.15 -12.99 7.35
C ARG A 17 0.84 -12.21 7.41
N ASP A 18 -0.28 -12.86 7.71
CA ASP A 18 -1.56 -12.18 7.90
C ASP A 18 -1.40 -11.10 8.97
N TYR A 19 -1.86 -9.88 8.67
CA TYR A 19 -1.86 -8.80 9.66
C TYR A 19 -2.77 -9.20 10.80
N ASP A 20 -2.20 -9.32 12.00
CA ASP A 20 -2.94 -9.61 13.21
C ASP A 20 -3.45 -8.33 13.88
N TYR A 21 -4.55 -8.43 14.61
CA TYR A 21 -5.18 -7.32 15.34
C TYR A 21 -4.22 -6.58 16.25
N SER A 22 -3.23 -7.27 16.85
CA SER A 22 -2.19 -6.65 17.68
C SER A 22 -1.41 -5.54 16.96
N MET A 23 -1.35 -5.55 15.63
CA MET A 23 -0.65 -4.53 14.84
C MET A 23 -1.41 -3.20 14.76
N ILE A 24 -2.73 -3.20 15.00
CA ILE A 24 -3.58 -2.00 14.97
C ILE A 24 -4.16 -1.63 16.33
N SER A 25 -4.15 -2.55 17.30
CA SER A 25 -4.74 -2.32 18.63
C SER A 25 -3.84 -1.48 19.56
N CYS A 26 -2.59 -1.20 19.17
CA CYS A 26 -1.50 -0.51 19.91
C CYS A 26 -1.81 0.85 20.59
N SER A 27 -3.02 1.38 20.52
CA SER A 27 -3.42 2.48 21.41
C SER A 27 -3.59 1.92 22.82
N GLY A 28 -2.77 2.31 23.78
CA GLY A 28 -2.90 1.94 25.21
C GLY A 28 -4.19 2.42 25.90
N ASP A 29 -5.20 2.81 25.14
CA ASP A 29 -6.50 3.27 25.61
C ASP A 29 -7.37 2.06 25.97
N LYS A 30 -7.67 1.91 27.26
CA LYS A 30 -8.69 0.95 27.71
C LYS A 30 -10.05 1.42 27.22
N ILE A 31 -10.68 0.63 26.36
CA ILE A 31 -12.04 0.88 25.89
C ILE A 31 -13.01 0.08 26.76
N ASP A 32 -14.04 0.75 27.26
CA ASP A 32 -15.16 0.08 27.93
C ASP A 32 -16.04 -0.61 26.87
N ILE A 33 -16.12 -1.93 26.93
CA ILE A 33 -16.90 -2.73 25.99
C ILE A 33 -18.31 -2.89 26.58
N PRO A 34 -19.35 -2.24 26.02
CA PRO A 34 -20.70 -2.34 26.54
C PRO A 34 -21.24 -3.77 26.40
N LYS A 35 -22.33 -4.09 27.11
CA LYS A 35 -23.00 -5.40 26.96
C LYS A 35 -23.65 -5.58 25.60
N GLU A 36 -23.99 -4.49 24.91
CA GLU A 36 -24.55 -4.52 23.57
C GLU A 36 -23.97 -3.38 22.74
N PHE A 37 -23.73 -3.67 21.47
CA PHE A 37 -23.31 -2.70 20.48
C PHE A 37 -23.78 -3.16 19.11
N ILE A 38 -24.43 -2.27 18.36
CA ILE A 38 -24.93 -2.57 17.02
C ILE A 38 -24.56 -1.39 16.13
N LEU A 39 -23.96 -1.69 14.99
CA LEU A 39 -23.70 -0.69 13.95
C LEU A 39 -25.02 -0.15 13.40
N ASP A 40 -25.02 1.12 13.02
CA ASP A 40 -26.10 1.73 12.24
C ASP A 40 -26.01 1.24 10.79
N TYR A 41 -26.29 -0.05 10.58
CA TYR A 41 -26.20 -0.73 9.30
C TYR A 41 -27.54 -0.65 8.57
N ASP A 42 -27.59 0.14 7.49
CA ASP A 42 -28.81 0.41 6.70
C ASP A 42 -28.73 -0.08 5.24
N TYR A 43 -27.73 -0.90 4.93
CA TYR A 43 -27.53 -1.48 3.59
C TYR A 43 -28.48 -2.67 3.35
N PRO A 44 -28.87 -2.93 2.09
CA PRO A 44 -29.82 -3.98 1.77
C PRO A 44 -29.29 -5.38 2.10
N ILE A 45 -30.19 -6.26 2.53
CA ILE A 45 -29.91 -7.69 2.68
C ILE A 45 -29.89 -8.31 1.28
N LEU A 46 -28.70 -8.68 0.82
CA LEU A 46 -28.53 -9.25 -0.51
C LEU A 46 -28.99 -10.72 -0.57
N ASN A 47 -29.16 -11.22 -1.79
CA ASN A 47 -29.57 -12.59 -2.05
C ASN A 47 -28.66 -13.24 -3.10
N GLN A 48 -27.86 -14.21 -2.67
CA GLN A 48 -26.92 -14.92 -3.54
C GLN A 48 -27.58 -15.96 -4.46
N GLY A 49 -28.80 -16.40 -4.12
CA GLY A 49 -29.48 -17.50 -4.81
C GLY A 49 -28.66 -18.78 -4.82
N LEU A 50 -28.57 -19.42 -5.99
CA LEU A 50 -27.88 -20.70 -6.19
C LEU A 50 -26.37 -20.56 -6.46
N ILE A 51 -25.82 -19.35 -6.30
CA ILE A 51 -24.41 -19.06 -6.58
C ILE A 51 -23.60 -19.19 -5.30
N GLY A 52 -22.43 -19.85 -5.37
CA GLY A 52 -21.48 -19.99 -4.27
C GLY A 52 -20.74 -18.70 -3.89
N SER A 53 -21.40 -17.54 -3.96
CA SER A 53 -20.76 -16.21 -3.86
C SER A 53 -20.95 -15.53 -2.49
N CYS A 54 -21.22 -16.27 -1.41
CA CYS A 54 -21.43 -15.72 -0.06
C CYS A 54 -20.30 -14.82 0.44
N VAL A 55 -19.03 -15.17 0.16
CA VAL A 55 -17.86 -14.35 0.49
C VAL A 55 -17.91 -13.02 -0.26
N ALA A 56 -18.20 -13.03 -1.57
CA ALA A 56 -18.29 -11.83 -2.39
C ALA A 56 -19.47 -10.93 -1.97
N HIS A 57 -20.61 -11.53 -1.58
CA HIS A 57 -21.74 -10.79 -1.03
C HIS A 57 -21.38 -10.10 0.28
N SER A 58 -20.74 -10.82 1.20
CA SER A 58 -20.32 -10.28 2.49
C SER A 58 -19.32 -9.15 2.31
N LEU A 59 -18.33 -9.32 1.43
CA LEU A 59 -17.31 -8.30 1.14
C LEU A 59 -17.88 -7.06 0.43
N SER A 60 -18.78 -7.24 -0.55
CA SER A 60 -19.46 -6.11 -1.20
C SER A 60 -20.23 -5.26 -0.18
N CYS A 61 -20.95 -5.91 0.74
CA CYS A 61 -21.66 -5.25 1.85
C CYS A 61 -20.69 -4.53 2.80
N MET A 62 -19.68 -5.26 3.29
CA MET A 62 -18.66 -4.77 4.22
C MET A 62 -17.97 -3.52 3.67
N LYS A 63 -17.44 -3.61 2.45
CA LYS A 63 -16.72 -2.52 1.80
C LYS A 63 -17.63 -1.34 1.49
N SER A 64 -18.84 -1.58 1.00
CA SER A 64 -19.78 -0.50 0.70
C SER A 64 -20.13 0.31 1.94
N TYR A 65 -20.32 -0.38 3.08
CA TYR A 65 -20.53 0.25 4.39
C TYR A 65 -19.33 1.07 4.84
N ILE A 66 -18.13 0.47 4.83
CA ILE A 66 -16.90 1.13 5.29
C ILE A 66 -16.61 2.39 4.47
N ASP A 67 -16.79 2.32 3.16
CA ASP A 67 -16.52 3.43 2.24
C ASP A 67 -17.66 4.47 2.21
N GLY A 68 -18.78 4.23 2.91
CA GLY A 68 -19.94 5.10 2.93
C GLY A 68 -20.60 5.27 1.56
N VAL A 69 -20.55 4.22 0.72
CA VAL A 69 -21.06 4.26 -0.66
C VAL A 69 -22.58 4.22 -0.65
N ASN A 70 -23.23 4.95 -1.56
CA ASN A 70 -24.68 4.91 -1.72
C ASN A 70 -25.18 3.46 -1.86
N LYS A 71 -26.14 3.07 -1.02
CA LYS A 71 -26.70 1.70 -0.95
C LYS A 71 -27.41 1.22 -2.23
N ASP A 72 -27.84 2.13 -3.10
CA ASP A 72 -28.38 1.79 -4.42
C ASP A 72 -27.28 1.49 -5.45
N ASN A 73 -26.04 1.92 -5.19
CA ASN A 73 -24.87 1.69 -6.02
C ASN A 73 -23.68 1.16 -5.24
N MET A 74 -23.91 0.08 -4.50
CA MET A 74 -22.89 -0.69 -3.80
C MET A 74 -21.80 -1.21 -4.75
N TYR A 75 -20.72 -1.72 -4.18
CA TYR A 75 -19.68 -2.43 -4.90
C TYR A 75 -20.16 -3.76 -5.51
N SER A 76 -19.52 -4.21 -6.60
CA SER A 76 -19.98 -5.34 -7.40
C SER A 76 -19.62 -6.70 -6.77
N VAL A 77 -20.65 -7.42 -6.31
CA VAL A 77 -20.53 -8.84 -5.93
C VAL A 77 -19.90 -9.67 -7.05
N GLY A 78 -20.33 -9.45 -8.29
CA GLY A 78 -19.84 -10.19 -9.44
C GLY A 78 -18.36 -9.96 -9.69
N PHE A 79 -17.89 -8.72 -9.54
CA PHE A 79 -16.50 -8.38 -9.81
C PHE A 79 -15.60 -9.00 -8.75
N ILE A 80 -15.96 -8.93 -7.46
CA ILE A 80 -15.25 -9.63 -6.40
C ILE A 80 -15.19 -11.13 -6.69
N TYR A 81 -16.30 -11.74 -7.12
CA TYR A 81 -16.36 -13.18 -7.37
C TYR A 81 -15.58 -13.62 -8.62
N ALA A 82 -15.50 -12.76 -9.64
CA ALA A 82 -14.91 -13.04 -10.95
C ALA A 82 -13.44 -12.62 -11.07
N ASN A 83 -13.00 -11.57 -10.36
CA ASN A 83 -11.66 -10.99 -10.48
C ASN A 83 -10.60 -11.79 -9.70
N ARG A 84 -10.53 -13.09 -10.00
CA ARG A 84 -9.52 -14.00 -9.47
C ARG A 84 -8.25 -13.95 -10.29
N GLN A 85 -7.12 -14.12 -9.62
CA GLN A 85 -5.81 -14.28 -10.24
C GLN A 85 -5.57 -15.74 -10.61
N GLU A 86 -4.57 -16.02 -11.44
CA GLU A 86 -4.27 -17.39 -11.90
C GLU A 86 -3.89 -18.33 -10.74
N ASP A 87 -3.30 -17.79 -9.68
CA ASP A 87 -2.91 -18.51 -8.46
C ASP A 87 -4.03 -18.66 -7.43
N ASP A 88 -5.15 -17.94 -7.60
CA ASP A 88 -6.31 -18.06 -6.71
C ASP A 88 -7.13 -19.33 -7.02
N PHE A 89 -8.03 -19.71 -6.12
CA PHE A 89 -8.90 -20.87 -6.32
C PHE A 89 -9.83 -20.72 -7.55
N GLN A 90 -9.79 -21.70 -8.45
CA GLN A 90 -10.48 -21.69 -9.75
C GLN A 90 -11.80 -22.50 -9.78
N GLY A 91 -12.40 -22.81 -8.63
CA GLY A 91 -13.66 -23.56 -8.54
C GLY A 91 -14.84 -22.74 -8.02
N THR A 92 -15.99 -23.40 -7.84
CA THR A 92 -17.13 -22.78 -7.15
C THR A 92 -16.82 -22.51 -5.67
N GLY A 93 -17.28 -21.37 -5.17
CA GLY A 93 -16.90 -20.86 -3.86
C GLY A 93 -15.68 -19.96 -4.00
N MET A 94 -15.22 -19.41 -2.88
CA MET A 94 -14.11 -18.49 -2.85
C MET A 94 -13.38 -18.63 -1.52
N ILE A 95 -12.05 -18.58 -1.58
CA ILE A 95 -11.23 -18.48 -0.37
C ILE A 95 -11.29 -17.03 0.10
N THR A 96 -11.66 -16.82 1.36
CA THR A 96 -11.91 -15.49 1.91
C THR A 96 -10.68 -14.60 1.87
N ARG A 97 -9.51 -15.12 2.24
CA ARG A 97 -8.26 -14.36 2.19
C ARG A 97 -7.88 -13.93 0.77
N GLU A 98 -8.08 -14.77 -0.23
CA GLU A 98 -7.77 -14.42 -1.63
C GLU A 98 -8.64 -13.25 -2.11
N ALA A 99 -9.92 -13.26 -1.75
CA ALA A 99 -10.84 -12.17 -2.06
C ALA A 99 -10.43 -10.85 -1.38
N LEU A 100 -10.05 -10.91 -0.09
CA LEU A 100 -9.50 -9.77 0.64
C LEU A 100 -8.18 -9.24 0.03
N LYS A 101 -7.27 -10.14 -0.36
CA LYS A 101 -6.03 -9.83 -1.10
C LYS A 101 -6.35 -9.06 -2.38
N ASN A 102 -7.34 -9.51 -3.14
CA ASN A 102 -7.73 -8.87 -4.39
C ASN A 102 -8.39 -7.52 -4.17
N LEU A 103 -9.17 -7.33 -3.09
CA LEU A 103 -9.71 -6.01 -2.72
C LEU A 103 -8.62 -5.00 -2.34
N VAL A 104 -7.53 -5.43 -1.72
CA VAL A 104 -6.37 -4.57 -1.43
C VAL A 104 -5.58 -4.25 -2.70
N LYS A 105 -5.35 -5.27 -3.55
CA LYS A 105 -4.49 -5.13 -4.73
C LYS A 105 -5.18 -4.39 -5.89
N TYR A 106 -6.47 -4.64 -6.10
CA TYR A 106 -7.22 -4.19 -7.27
C TYR A 106 -8.47 -3.38 -6.94
N GLY A 107 -8.99 -3.47 -5.71
CA GLY A 107 -10.23 -2.79 -5.33
C GLY A 107 -11.47 -3.47 -5.90
N ASP A 108 -12.55 -2.71 -6.02
CA ASP A 108 -13.81 -3.19 -6.60
C ASP A 108 -14.50 -2.09 -7.41
N CYS A 109 -15.18 -2.48 -8.48
CA CYS A 109 -15.98 -1.57 -9.29
C CYS A 109 -17.42 -1.49 -8.75
N LYS A 110 -18.18 -0.51 -9.23
CA LYS A 110 -19.57 -0.33 -8.80
C LYS A 110 -20.48 -1.39 -9.41
N LYS A 111 -21.54 -1.75 -8.69
CA LYS A 111 -22.60 -2.65 -9.18
C LYS A 111 -23.21 -2.15 -10.48
N THR A 112 -23.36 -0.83 -10.67
CA THR A 112 -23.82 -0.27 -11.94
C THR A 112 -22.92 -0.59 -13.13
N SER A 113 -21.62 -0.76 -12.89
CA SER A 113 -20.63 -1.08 -13.92
C SER A 113 -20.57 -2.59 -14.20
N PHE A 114 -20.77 -3.43 -13.18
CA PHE A 114 -20.83 -4.88 -13.34
C PHE A 114 -21.92 -5.52 -12.44
N PRO A 115 -23.19 -5.58 -12.87
CA PRO A 115 -24.32 -6.03 -12.04
C PRO A 115 -24.56 -7.56 -12.10
N ILE A 116 -23.50 -8.35 -12.28
CA ILE A 116 -23.62 -9.79 -12.55
C ILE A 116 -23.52 -10.62 -11.26
N ASN A 117 -24.36 -11.64 -11.13
CA ASN A 117 -24.23 -12.71 -10.13
C ASN A 117 -24.38 -14.06 -10.84
N GLU A 118 -23.25 -14.59 -11.32
CA GLU A 118 -23.14 -15.81 -12.11
C GLU A 118 -22.11 -16.75 -11.46
N GLU A 119 -22.27 -18.05 -11.66
CA GLU A 119 -21.41 -19.06 -11.03
C GLU A 119 -20.01 -19.13 -11.67
N TYR A 120 -19.00 -19.39 -10.86
CA TYR A 120 -17.64 -19.64 -11.35
C TYR A 120 -17.57 -21.02 -12.04
N PRO A 121 -16.91 -21.17 -13.21
CA PRO A 121 -16.05 -20.17 -13.89
C PRO A 121 -16.75 -19.28 -14.94
N ALA A 122 -18.05 -19.46 -15.22
CA ALA A 122 -18.74 -18.76 -16.31
C ALA A 122 -18.66 -17.23 -16.19
N ILE A 123 -18.72 -16.72 -14.96
CA ILE A 123 -18.63 -15.28 -14.69
C ILE A 123 -17.32 -14.63 -15.19
N VAL A 124 -16.23 -15.39 -15.34
CA VAL A 124 -14.95 -14.88 -15.88
C VAL A 124 -15.08 -14.51 -17.35
N GLU A 125 -15.78 -15.33 -18.14
CA GLU A 125 -16.06 -15.01 -19.54
C GLU A 125 -16.97 -13.79 -19.64
N THR A 126 -17.98 -13.70 -18.77
CA THR A 126 -18.86 -12.54 -18.67
C THR A 126 -18.10 -11.27 -18.28
N LEU A 127 -17.18 -11.33 -17.32
CA LEU A 127 -16.30 -10.21 -16.97
C LEU A 127 -15.47 -9.72 -18.17
N ASN A 128 -14.91 -10.65 -18.95
CA ASN A 128 -14.15 -10.31 -20.14
C ASN A 128 -15.02 -9.63 -21.21
N LYS A 129 -16.26 -10.09 -21.41
CA LYS A 129 -17.24 -9.46 -22.32
C LYS A 129 -17.62 -8.03 -21.90
N TYR A 130 -17.64 -7.74 -20.60
CA TYR A 130 -17.87 -6.40 -20.07
C TYR A 130 -16.65 -5.47 -20.17
N GLY A 131 -15.48 -5.99 -20.53
CA GLY A 131 -14.23 -5.26 -20.60
C GLY A 131 -13.51 -5.21 -19.26
N LYS A 132 -12.87 -6.33 -18.89
CA LYS A 132 -12.14 -6.50 -17.62
C LYS A 132 -11.21 -5.33 -17.29
N GLN A 133 -10.43 -4.83 -18.26
CA GLN A 133 -9.48 -3.74 -18.01
C GLN A 133 -10.18 -2.46 -17.56
N LYS A 134 -11.30 -2.08 -18.21
CA LYS A 134 -12.07 -0.89 -17.82
C LYS A 134 -12.60 -1.00 -16.40
N LEU A 135 -13.05 -2.19 -15.99
CA LEU A 135 -13.53 -2.44 -14.64
C LEU A 135 -12.40 -2.42 -13.61
N LEU A 136 -11.20 -2.89 -13.99
CA LEU A 136 -9.99 -2.77 -13.16
C LEU A 136 -9.55 -1.31 -12.99
N ASP A 137 -9.61 -0.51 -14.06
CA ASP A 137 -9.28 0.91 -14.01
C ASP A 137 -10.25 1.66 -13.07
N GLU A 138 -11.54 1.34 -13.10
CA GLU A 138 -12.52 1.86 -12.13
C GLU A 138 -12.27 1.36 -10.71
N ALA A 139 -11.92 0.08 -10.54
CA ALA A 139 -11.69 -0.53 -9.24
C ALA A 139 -10.45 0.03 -8.54
N ASP A 140 -9.46 0.52 -9.29
CA ASP A 140 -8.19 1.07 -8.76
C ASP A 140 -8.42 2.23 -7.79
N ASP A 141 -9.41 3.08 -8.05
CA ASP A 141 -9.83 4.21 -7.21
C ASP A 141 -10.47 3.78 -5.87
N TYR A 142 -10.80 2.50 -5.74
CA TYR A 142 -11.52 1.93 -4.60
C TYR A 142 -10.78 0.76 -3.96
N LYS A 143 -9.45 0.74 -4.01
CA LYS A 143 -8.65 -0.23 -3.26
C LYS A 143 -8.81 -0.08 -1.76
N SER A 144 -8.99 -1.21 -1.10
CA SER A 144 -8.88 -1.27 0.36
C SER A 144 -7.41 -1.10 0.76
N LEU A 145 -7.14 -0.58 1.95
CA LEU A 145 -5.79 -0.39 2.46
C LEU A 145 -5.19 -1.72 2.93
N ALA A 146 -5.92 -2.44 3.77
CA ALA A 146 -5.47 -3.67 4.40
C ALA A 146 -6.66 -4.54 4.81
N TYR A 147 -6.38 -5.81 5.07
CA TYR A 147 -7.28 -6.72 5.77
C TYR A 147 -6.53 -7.26 6.99
N ILE A 148 -7.27 -7.54 8.06
CA ILE A 148 -6.73 -7.94 9.36
C ILE A 148 -7.48 -9.17 9.83
N SER A 149 -6.74 -10.19 10.26
CA SER A 149 -7.32 -11.34 10.92
C SER A 149 -7.66 -10.98 12.36
N LEU A 150 -8.83 -11.39 12.82
CA LEU A 150 -9.25 -11.20 14.21
C LEU A 150 -9.37 -12.55 14.91
N GLU A 151 -9.00 -12.59 16.18
CA GLU A 151 -9.41 -13.66 17.08
C GLU A 151 -10.78 -13.33 17.70
N ILE A 152 -11.46 -14.36 18.20
CA ILE A 152 -12.83 -14.24 18.71
C ILE A 152 -12.91 -13.30 19.91
N GLU A 153 -11.85 -13.22 20.71
CA GLU A 153 -11.74 -12.34 21.88
C GLU A 153 -11.71 -10.86 21.47
N ASN A 154 -11.28 -10.54 20.25
CA ASN A 154 -11.08 -9.17 19.78
C ASN A 154 -12.28 -8.59 19.02
N ILE A 155 -13.28 -9.41 18.65
CA ILE A 155 -14.39 -8.98 17.80
C ILE A 155 -15.21 -7.83 18.43
N LYS A 156 -15.50 -7.92 19.74
CA LYS A 156 -16.31 -6.91 20.45
C LYS A 156 -15.56 -5.59 20.55
N GLU A 157 -14.27 -5.64 20.87
CA GLU A 157 -13.40 -4.45 20.90
C GLU A 157 -13.33 -3.80 19.52
N TYR A 158 -13.09 -4.58 18.46
CA TYR A 158 -13.00 -4.07 17.10
C TYR A 158 -14.29 -3.35 16.68
N LEU A 159 -15.45 -3.99 16.89
CA LEU A 159 -16.76 -3.41 16.56
C LEU A 159 -16.98 -2.07 17.26
N VAL A 160 -16.69 -1.98 18.57
CA VAL A 160 -16.89 -0.77 19.36
C VAL A 160 -15.90 0.33 18.98
N LYS A 161 -14.62 -0.02 18.84
CA LYS A 161 -13.51 0.91 18.60
C LYS A 161 -13.56 1.51 17.21
N TYR A 162 -13.69 0.67 16.19
CA TYR A 162 -13.59 1.08 14.80
C TYR A 162 -14.95 1.34 14.16
N LYS A 163 -16.04 0.86 14.76
CA LYS A 163 -17.41 1.02 14.23
C LYS A 163 -17.53 0.50 12.79
N LYS A 164 -16.90 -0.63 12.52
CA LYS A 164 -16.88 -1.31 11.21
C LYS A 164 -17.35 -2.74 11.37
N PRO A 165 -18.06 -3.30 10.38
CA PRO A 165 -18.50 -4.67 10.42
C PRO A 165 -17.31 -5.63 10.28
N VAL A 166 -17.52 -6.89 10.67
CA VAL A 166 -16.52 -7.97 10.60
C VAL A 166 -17.07 -9.07 9.71
N LEU A 167 -16.29 -9.50 8.71
CA LEU A 167 -16.66 -10.67 7.93
C LEU A 167 -16.40 -11.92 8.77
N ILE A 168 -17.38 -12.80 8.87
CA ILE A 168 -17.31 -14.06 9.61
C ILE A 168 -17.50 -15.23 8.64
N THR A 169 -16.61 -16.22 8.71
CA THR A 169 -16.80 -17.51 8.02
C THR A 169 -17.14 -18.58 9.04
N VAL A 170 -18.08 -19.46 8.68
CA VAL A 170 -18.56 -20.54 9.53
C VAL A 170 -18.61 -21.87 8.77
N ARG A 171 -18.52 -22.97 9.50
CA ARG A 171 -18.89 -24.31 9.00
C ARG A 171 -20.39 -24.51 9.15
N VAL A 172 -21.03 -24.90 8.06
CA VAL A 172 -22.47 -25.18 8.04
C VAL A 172 -22.70 -26.67 8.19
N TYR A 173 -23.58 -27.01 9.13
CA TYR A 173 -24.08 -28.36 9.40
C TYR A 173 -25.58 -28.44 9.12
N GLU A 174 -26.17 -29.63 9.18
CA GLU A 174 -27.60 -29.83 8.86
C GLU A 174 -28.52 -28.97 9.74
N ASN A 175 -28.25 -28.91 11.04
CA ASN A 175 -29.05 -28.11 11.99
C ASN A 175 -28.89 -26.59 11.83
N PHE A 176 -27.88 -26.10 11.09
CA PHE A 176 -27.71 -24.67 10.81
C PHE A 176 -28.97 -24.07 10.15
N TYR A 177 -29.63 -24.84 9.29
CA TYR A 177 -30.81 -24.36 8.55
C TYR A 177 -32.05 -24.17 9.43
N GLU A 178 -32.07 -24.68 10.66
CA GLU A 178 -33.14 -24.47 11.64
C GLU A 178 -33.29 -22.99 12.02
N ALA A 179 -32.22 -22.21 11.88
CA ALA A 179 -32.24 -20.76 12.07
C ALA A 179 -33.32 -20.07 11.24
N ASN A 180 -33.65 -20.59 10.05
CA ASN A 180 -34.70 -20.02 9.20
C ASN A 180 -36.10 -20.11 9.84
N SER A 181 -36.35 -21.16 10.62
CA SER A 181 -37.60 -21.37 11.36
C SER A 181 -37.54 -20.86 12.80
N ASN A 182 -36.35 -20.62 13.33
CA ASN A 182 -36.11 -20.21 14.71
C ASN A 182 -35.72 -18.73 14.84
N GLY A 183 -36.38 -17.85 14.06
CA GLY A 183 -36.17 -16.39 14.15
C GLY A 183 -34.72 -15.94 13.92
N GLY A 184 -33.95 -16.66 13.10
CA GLY A 184 -32.55 -16.36 12.79
C GLY A 184 -31.53 -16.92 13.79
N VAL A 185 -31.95 -17.56 14.88
CA VAL A 185 -31.02 -18.11 15.88
C VAL A 185 -30.35 -19.37 15.35
N ILE A 186 -29.04 -19.30 15.14
CA ILE A 186 -28.21 -20.41 14.69
C ILE A 186 -27.88 -21.29 15.90
N PRO A 187 -28.10 -22.62 15.84
CA PRO A 187 -27.71 -23.52 16.91
C PRO A 187 -26.21 -23.43 17.23
N SER A 188 -25.88 -23.31 18.52
CA SER A 188 -24.49 -23.15 18.98
C SER A 188 -23.64 -24.40 18.74
N ASP A 189 -24.25 -25.57 18.87
CA ASP A 189 -23.59 -26.87 18.69
C ASP A 189 -23.91 -27.45 17.30
N PRO A 190 -22.89 -27.85 16.51
CA PRO A 190 -23.11 -28.45 15.21
C PRO A 190 -23.68 -29.86 15.32
N GLU A 191 -24.78 -30.12 14.63
CA GLU A 191 -25.39 -31.45 14.56
C GLU A 191 -25.62 -31.89 13.10
N GLY A 192 -25.50 -33.20 12.87
CA GLY A 192 -25.63 -33.81 11.55
C GLY A 192 -24.40 -33.62 10.66
N ASN A 193 -24.58 -33.83 9.36
CA ASN A 193 -23.46 -33.81 8.41
C ASN A 193 -22.97 -32.39 8.11
N LYS A 194 -21.65 -32.23 7.97
CA LYS A 194 -21.06 -30.99 7.42
C LYS A 194 -21.53 -30.79 5.98
N ARG A 195 -22.09 -29.61 5.68
CA ARG A 195 -22.61 -29.22 4.37
C ARG A 195 -21.64 -28.33 3.57
N GLY A 196 -20.83 -27.53 4.25
CA GLY A 196 -19.87 -26.64 3.59
C GLY A 196 -19.42 -25.49 4.48
N GLY A 197 -18.88 -24.43 3.85
CA GLY A 197 -18.54 -23.17 4.51
C GLY A 197 -19.42 -22.03 4.02
N HIS A 198 -19.75 -21.10 4.91
CA HIS A 198 -20.56 -19.92 4.60
C HIS A 198 -19.91 -18.66 5.17
N ALA A 199 -20.03 -17.56 4.44
CA ALA A 199 -19.52 -16.26 4.87
C ALA A 199 -20.69 -15.29 5.04
N MET A 200 -20.65 -14.52 6.12
CA MET A 200 -21.67 -13.56 6.52
C MET A 200 -21.00 -12.32 7.13
N LEU A 201 -21.80 -11.31 7.48
CA LEU A 201 -21.29 -10.04 7.99
C LEU A 201 -21.78 -9.77 9.42
N CYS A 202 -20.90 -9.77 10.40
CA CYS A 202 -21.19 -9.40 11.79
C CYS A 202 -21.25 -7.88 11.91
N ILE A 203 -22.39 -7.37 12.41
CA ILE A 203 -22.65 -5.93 12.56
C ILE A 203 -22.82 -5.49 14.01
N GLY A 204 -22.67 -6.40 14.97
CA GLY A 204 -22.88 -6.08 16.37
C GLY A 204 -23.00 -7.32 17.23
N TYR A 205 -23.30 -7.09 18.50
CA TYR A 205 -23.54 -8.14 19.48
C TYR A 205 -24.48 -7.67 20.58
N LYS A 206 -25.08 -8.65 21.26
CA LYS A 206 -25.78 -8.48 22.54
C LYS A 206 -25.35 -9.61 23.46
N GLU A 207 -24.75 -9.24 24.59
CA GLU A 207 -24.05 -10.16 25.48
C GLU A 207 -23.08 -11.03 24.67
N ASP A 208 -23.30 -12.35 24.62
CA ASP A 208 -22.47 -13.30 23.87
C ASP A 208 -23.07 -13.71 22.52
N THR A 209 -24.16 -13.06 22.10
CA THR A 209 -24.78 -13.30 20.79
C THR A 209 -24.30 -12.28 19.77
N LEU A 210 -23.64 -12.74 18.70
CA LEU A 210 -23.31 -11.95 17.52
C LEU A 210 -24.55 -11.72 16.66
N ILE A 211 -24.68 -10.51 16.11
CA ILE A 211 -25.75 -10.12 15.18
C ILE A 211 -25.16 -10.06 13.78
N ILE A 212 -25.67 -10.94 12.91
CA ILE A 212 -25.05 -11.25 11.62
C ILE A 212 -26.06 -10.99 10.49
N ILE A 213 -25.60 -10.33 9.44
CA ILE A 213 -26.30 -10.17 8.17
C ILE A 213 -25.94 -11.33 7.25
N ASN A 214 -26.95 -12.06 6.77
CA ASN A 214 -26.78 -13.15 5.83
C ASN A 214 -27.11 -12.69 4.38
N SER A 215 -26.72 -13.48 3.39
CA SER A 215 -26.91 -13.22 1.95
C SER A 215 -28.02 -14.07 1.33
N TRP A 216 -29.07 -14.38 2.10
CA TRP A 216 -30.21 -15.22 1.68
C TRP A 216 -31.51 -14.43 1.50
N GLY A 217 -31.41 -13.11 1.36
CA GLY A 217 -32.55 -12.20 1.30
C GLY A 217 -33.20 -11.91 2.66
N ASP A 218 -34.03 -10.87 2.68
CA ASP A 218 -34.73 -10.35 3.87
C ASP A 218 -35.97 -11.15 4.27
N TYR A 219 -36.30 -12.22 3.54
CA TYR A 219 -37.45 -13.10 3.81
C TYR A 219 -37.07 -14.35 4.61
N ASN A 220 -35.80 -14.51 5.00
CA ASN A 220 -35.32 -15.61 5.84
C ASN A 220 -34.77 -15.10 7.17
N GLY A 221 -34.73 -15.97 8.20
CA GLY A 221 -34.27 -15.60 9.54
C GLY A 221 -35.12 -14.49 10.15
N ASP A 222 -34.50 -13.57 10.89
CA ASP A 222 -35.15 -12.33 11.34
C ASP A 222 -34.87 -11.20 10.35
N LYS A 223 -35.66 -11.17 9.27
CA LYS A 223 -35.53 -10.18 8.19
C LYS A 223 -34.11 -10.12 7.58
N GLY A 224 -33.49 -11.28 7.37
CA GLY A 224 -32.12 -11.41 6.87
C GLY A 224 -31.05 -11.42 7.96
N LYS A 225 -31.41 -11.16 9.22
CA LYS A 225 -30.52 -11.22 10.38
C LYS A 225 -30.52 -12.62 11.00
N TYR A 226 -29.34 -12.98 11.49
CA TYR A 226 -29.07 -14.23 12.17
C TYR A 226 -28.28 -13.95 13.44
N TYR A 227 -28.42 -14.85 14.40
CA TYR A 227 -27.88 -14.72 15.75
C TYR A 227 -27.02 -15.93 16.05
N LEU A 228 -25.75 -15.70 16.36
CA LEU A 228 -24.77 -16.76 16.59
C LEU A 228 -24.08 -16.55 17.92
N ASP A 229 -24.00 -17.59 18.75
CA ASP A 229 -23.18 -17.57 19.96
C ASP A 229 -21.71 -17.34 19.59
N ILE A 230 -21.08 -16.33 20.20
CA ILE A 230 -19.68 -15.98 19.99
C ILE A 230 -18.73 -17.14 20.31
N ASN A 231 -19.14 -18.06 21.20
CA ASN A 231 -18.36 -19.24 21.58
C ASN A 231 -18.62 -20.46 20.69
N SER A 232 -19.44 -20.33 19.64
CA SER A 232 -19.78 -21.46 18.78
C SER A 232 -18.55 -21.99 18.04
N SER A 233 -18.37 -23.31 18.11
CA SER A 233 -17.26 -24.02 17.46
C SER A 233 -17.30 -24.00 15.93
N ILE A 234 -18.41 -23.53 15.34
CA ILE A 234 -18.56 -23.45 13.89
C ILE A 234 -17.84 -22.23 13.29
N ILE A 235 -17.47 -21.23 14.10
CA ILE A 235 -16.74 -20.04 13.66
C ILE A 235 -15.34 -20.43 13.21
N LYS A 236 -14.93 -19.98 12.01
CA LYS A 236 -13.66 -20.37 11.38
C LYS A 236 -12.71 -19.24 11.14
N GLU A 237 -13.18 -18.14 10.60
CA GLU A 237 -12.35 -16.98 10.29
C GLU A 237 -13.12 -15.71 10.60
N LEU A 238 -12.41 -14.71 11.10
CA LEU A 238 -12.92 -13.37 11.33
C LEU A 238 -11.97 -12.40 10.64
N TRP A 239 -12.53 -11.55 9.80
CA TRP A 239 -11.76 -10.63 8.98
C TRP A 239 -12.29 -9.20 9.10
N ALA A 240 -11.38 -8.30 9.43
CA ALA A 240 -11.55 -6.86 9.36
C ALA A 240 -11.00 -6.34 8.02
N LEU A 241 -11.55 -5.21 7.56
CA LEU A 241 -11.15 -4.52 6.34
C LEU A 241 -10.94 -3.06 6.67
N GLU A 242 -9.80 -2.53 6.24
CA GLU A 242 -9.43 -1.13 6.40
C GLU A 242 -9.41 -0.47 5.02
N ASP A 243 -10.02 0.71 4.90
CA ASP A 243 -10.03 1.48 3.66
C ASP A 243 -9.17 2.74 3.78
N LYS A 244 -8.58 3.16 2.65
CA LYS A 244 -7.70 4.33 2.55
C LYS A 244 -8.42 5.63 2.92
N LYS A 245 -9.74 5.73 2.70
CA LYS A 245 -10.48 7.01 2.87
C LYS A 245 -10.70 7.43 4.31
N GLN A 246 -10.53 6.53 5.29
CA GLN A 246 -10.75 6.83 6.71
C GLN A 246 -9.46 7.09 7.50
N ILE A 247 -8.29 6.89 6.89
CA ILE A 247 -7.07 7.48 7.42
C ILE A 247 -7.15 8.96 7.06
N LYS A 248 -7.17 9.84 8.06
CA LYS A 248 -6.71 11.22 7.86
C LYS A 248 -5.25 11.11 7.45
N GLU A 249 -4.98 10.92 6.16
CA GLU A 249 -3.63 11.08 5.64
C GLU A 249 -3.20 12.47 6.10
N PRO A 250 -2.06 12.61 6.79
CA PRO A 250 -1.51 13.94 7.02
C PRO A 250 -1.48 14.59 5.65
N GLU A 251 -2.12 15.77 5.51
CA GLU A 251 -2.19 16.48 4.23
C GLU A 251 -0.81 16.36 3.58
N LYS A 252 -0.74 15.67 2.43
CA LYS A 252 0.52 15.56 1.70
C LYS A 252 1.03 17.00 1.56
N LYS A 253 2.17 17.30 2.20
CA LYS A 253 2.74 18.64 2.16
C LYS A 253 2.90 18.99 0.68
N LYS A 254 2.05 19.90 0.20
CA LYS A 254 2.16 20.39 -1.17
C LYS A 254 3.35 21.33 -1.22
N TYR A 255 4.39 20.88 -1.90
CA TYR A 255 5.59 21.66 -2.13
C TYR A 255 5.40 22.54 -3.37
N LYS A 256 6.15 23.64 -3.44
CA LYS A 256 6.22 24.41 -4.69
C LYS A 256 6.93 23.53 -5.74
N LEU A 257 6.35 23.41 -6.93
CA LEU A 257 7.01 22.73 -8.03
C LEU A 257 8.34 23.45 -8.37
N GLY A 258 9.42 22.67 -8.48
CA GLY A 258 10.77 23.17 -8.72
C GLY A 258 11.53 23.53 -7.45
N TRP A 259 12.30 24.63 -7.50
CA TRP A 259 13.20 25.03 -6.42
C TRP A 259 12.47 25.57 -5.19
N ASN A 260 12.85 25.04 -4.04
CA ASN A 260 12.43 25.42 -2.70
C ASN A 260 13.67 25.67 -1.83
N LYS A 261 13.49 26.36 -0.71
CA LYS A 261 14.58 26.65 0.24
C LYS A 261 14.12 26.57 1.68
N ASP A 262 15.01 26.09 2.53
CA ASP A 262 14.90 26.16 3.98
C ASP A 262 16.03 27.04 4.53
N ILE A 263 15.83 27.56 5.75
CA ILE A 263 16.88 28.26 6.50
C ILE A 263 17.22 27.38 7.70
N ILE A 264 18.43 26.81 7.71
CA ILE A 264 18.92 25.91 8.76
C ILE A 264 20.19 26.53 9.32
N ASP A 265 20.21 26.81 10.62
CA ASP A 265 21.34 27.46 11.31
C ASP A 265 21.81 28.74 10.62
N GLY A 266 20.87 29.53 10.10
CA GLY A 266 21.14 30.78 9.38
C GLY A 266 21.67 30.61 7.96
N LYS A 267 21.78 29.38 7.44
CA LYS A 267 22.21 29.08 6.07
C LYS A 267 21.02 28.68 5.21
N VAL A 268 21.01 29.16 3.96
CA VAL A 268 20.01 28.75 2.97
C VAL A 268 20.36 27.35 2.46
N LYS A 269 19.40 26.44 2.48
CA LYS A 269 19.53 25.09 1.93
C LYS A 269 18.47 24.89 0.85
N TRP A 270 18.92 24.64 -0.38
CA TRP A 270 18.03 24.47 -1.53
C TRP A 270 17.65 23.01 -1.74
N TRP A 271 16.42 22.76 -2.16
CA TRP A 271 15.92 21.44 -2.54
C TRP A 271 14.96 21.57 -3.72
N PHE A 272 14.71 20.46 -4.43
CA PHE A 272 13.95 20.49 -5.69
C PHE A 272 12.82 19.47 -5.70
N SER A 273 11.61 19.91 -6.01
CA SER A 273 10.44 19.05 -6.20
C SER A 273 10.07 18.91 -7.68
N THR A 274 9.85 17.68 -8.15
CA THR A 274 9.47 17.38 -9.54
C THR A 274 7.97 17.25 -9.77
N ASP A 275 7.20 17.02 -8.72
CA ASP A 275 5.77 16.67 -8.78
C ASP A 275 4.92 17.50 -7.80
N GLY A 276 5.53 18.31 -6.92
CA GLY A 276 4.84 19.05 -5.87
C GLY A 276 4.44 18.20 -4.65
N GLU A 277 4.80 16.92 -4.62
CA GLU A 277 4.49 15.99 -3.52
C GLU A 277 5.75 15.38 -2.88
N THR A 278 6.81 15.22 -3.66
CA THR A 278 8.11 14.65 -3.28
C THR A 278 9.25 15.61 -3.63
N TYR A 279 10.48 15.27 -3.27
CA TYR A 279 11.67 16.04 -3.60
C TYR A 279 12.89 15.15 -3.82
N CYS A 280 13.85 15.66 -4.59
CA CYS A 280 15.07 14.94 -4.94
C CYS A 280 15.91 14.59 -3.71
N LYS A 281 16.40 13.36 -3.63
CA LYS A 281 17.19 12.85 -2.51
C LYS A 281 18.17 11.75 -2.96
N GLU A 282 19.42 11.87 -2.53
CA GLU A 282 20.52 10.95 -2.85
C GLU A 282 20.73 10.71 -4.36
N GLU A 283 20.42 11.72 -5.18
CA GLU A 283 20.41 11.59 -6.64
C GLU A 283 21.09 12.76 -7.35
N TRP A 284 21.59 12.48 -8.55
CA TRP A 284 21.93 13.48 -9.54
C TRP A 284 20.68 13.94 -10.28
N LYS A 285 20.51 15.24 -10.46
CA LYS A 285 19.43 15.82 -11.26
C LYS A 285 19.94 16.82 -12.27
N GLN A 286 19.50 16.68 -13.51
CA GLN A 286 19.67 17.75 -14.50
C GLN A 286 18.46 18.68 -14.47
N ILE A 287 18.70 19.97 -14.19
CA ILE A 287 17.68 21.01 -14.09
C ILE A 287 18.09 22.15 -15.01
N LYS A 288 17.30 22.38 -16.07
CA LYS A 288 17.56 23.42 -17.10
C LYS A 288 18.98 23.32 -17.71
N GLY A 289 19.45 22.10 -17.96
CA GLY A 289 20.76 21.84 -18.58
C GLY A 289 21.92 21.72 -17.59
N GLU A 290 21.75 22.16 -16.34
CA GLU A 290 22.77 22.13 -15.30
C GLU A 290 22.58 20.91 -14.39
N TYR A 291 23.68 20.36 -13.86
CA TYR A 291 23.63 19.21 -12.96
C TYR A 291 23.76 19.63 -11.50
N TYR A 292 22.99 18.97 -10.63
CA TYR A 292 22.98 19.13 -9.18
C TYR A 292 22.99 17.75 -8.53
N TYR A 293 23.53 17.67 -7.32
CA TYR A 293 23.42 16.47 -6.49
C TYR A 293 22.71 16.79 -5.18
N PHE A 294 21.74 15.96 -4.80
CA PHE A 294 20.97 16.11 -3.57
C PHE A 294 21.42 15.08 -2.54
N ASN A 295 21.65 15.52 -1.31
CA ASN A 295 22.08 14.66 -0.21
C ASN A 295 20.93 13.80 0.35
N LYS A 296 21.22 13.04 1.41
CA LYS A 296 20.24 12.18 2.10
C LYS A 296 19.13 12.94 2.81
N GLU A 297 19.28 14.23 3.08
CA GLU A 297 18.23 15.10 3.57
C GLU A 297 17.40 15.72 2.43
N GLY A 298 17.87 15.59 1.18
CA GLY A 298 17.24 16.15 -0.02
C GLY A 298 17.71 17.57 -0.37
N TYR A 299 18.76 18.06 0.27
CA TYR A 299 19.35 19.36 -0.04
C TYR A 299 20.42 19.25 -1.11
N ALA A 300 20.43 20.20 -2.04
CA ALA A 300 21.49 20.35 -3.02
C ALA A 300 22.82 20.63 -2.29
N LEU A 301 23.87 19.93 -2.71
CA LEU A 301 25.22 20.18 -2.21
C LEU A 301 25.70 21.58 -2.63
N ASP A 302 26.41 22.25 -1.73
CA ASP A 302 26.72 23.67 -1.83
C ASP A 302 28.18 23.94 -1.41
N GLY A 303 29.07 24.04 -2.39
CA GLY A 303 30.49 24.31 -2.16
C GLY A 303 31.26 23.10 -1.63
N GLU A 304 31.01 21.91 -2.17
CA GLU A 304 31.61 20.66 -1.70
C GLU A 304 31.83 19.64 -2.82
N TRP A 305 32.71 18.68 -2.52
CA TRP A 305 33.02 17.54 -3.39
C TRP A 305 32.07 16.37 -3.12
N ILE A 306 31.68 15.66 -4.17
CA ILE A 306 30.95 14.40 -4.10
C ILE A 306 31.63 13.33 -4.94
N GLN A 307 31.81 12.14 -4.37
CA GLN A 307 32.12 10.95 -5.16
C GLN A 307 30.79 10.36 -5.65
N SER A 308 30.60 10.35 -6.96
CA SER A 308 29.37 9.83 -7.55
C SER A 308 29.17 8.37 -7.14
N PRO A 309 27.99 7.98 -6.58
CA PRO A 309 27.74 6.62 -6.15
C PRO A 309 27.88 5.59 -7.28
N THR A 310 27.58 6.01 -8.52
CA THR A 310 27.56 5.18 -9.72
C THR A 310 28.92 5.11 -10.40
N SER A 311 29.53 6.25 -10.74
CA SER A 311 30.79 6.27 -11.51
C SER A 311 32.04 6.17 -10.65
N LYS A 312 31.93 6.37 -9.33
CA LYS A 312 33.05 6.47 -8.37
C LYS A 312 34.03 7.62 -8.68
N LYS A 313 33.71 8.50 -9.63
CA LYS A 313 34.45 9.72 -9.94
C LYS A 313 34.06 10.86 -8.99
N TRP A 314 34.98 11.76 -8.74
CA TRP A 314 34.77 12.97 -7.93
C TRP A 314 34.27 14.13 -8.78
N TYR A 315 33.34 14.91 -8.23
CA TYR A 315 32.75 16.10 -8.85
C TYR A 315 32.64 17.21 -7.81
N TYR A 316 32.65 18.46 -8.24
CA TYR A 316 32.52 19.61 -7.35
C TYR A 316 31.24 20.39 -7.64
N LEU A 317 30.46 20.69 -6.59
CA LEU A 317 29.27 21.53 -6.67
C LEU A 317 29.64 22.93 -6.19
N GLU A 318 29.45 23.91 -7.08
CA GLU A 318 29.80 25.31 -6.83
C GLU A 318 29.02 25.88 -5.66
N LYS A 319 29.70 26.69 -4.86
CA LYS A 319 29.10 27.40 -3.75
C LYS A 319 28.07 28.42 -4.24
N ASP A 320 26.99 28.61 -3.49
CA ASP A 320 25.86 29.51 -3.72
C ASP A 320 24.96 29.09 -4.91
N THR A 321 25.52 28.59 -6.01
CA THR A 321 24.74 28.15 -7.18
C THR A 321 24.38 26.66 -7.13
N CYS A 322 25.09 25.85 -6.34
CA CYS A 322 24.96 24.39 -6.22
C CYS A 322 25.22 23.61 -7.53
N LYS A 323 25.66 24.30 -8.59
CA LYS A 323 25.86 23.68 -9.92
C LYS A 323 27.12 22.84 -9.94
N MET A 324 27.05 21.68 -10.59
CA MET A 324 28.24 20.90 -10.90
C MET A 324 29.12 21.67 -11.88
N LEU A 325 30.36 21.95 -11.48
CA LEU A 325 31.33 22.59 -12.36
C LEU A 325 31.91 21.59 -13.37
N SER A 326 32.28 22.09 -14.54
CA SER A 326 32.95 21.29 -15.57
C SER A 326 33.92 22.15 -16.37
N ASN A 327 34.95 21.50 -16.91
CA ASN A 327 35.96 22.10 -17.77
C ASN A 327 36.63 23.37 -17.19
N CYS A 328 36.77 23.48 -15.87
CA CYS A 328 37.44 24.60 -15.21
C CYS A 328 38.49 24.16 -14.18
N TRP A 329 39.23 25.15 -13.67
CA TRP A 329 40.05 25.01 -12.47
C TRP A 329 39.25 25.50 -11.26
N ILE A 330 39.45 24.85 -10.11
CA ILE A 330 38.88 25.30 -8.83
C ILE A 330 39.99 25.39 -7.78
N LYS A 331 39.89 26.39 -6.89
CA LYS A 331 40.75 26.49 -5.70
C LYS A 331 39.90 26.15 -4.48
N ASP A 332 40.13 24.98 -3.89
CA ASP A 332 39.46 24.55 -2.66
C ASP A 332 40.50 24.39 -1.54
N LYS A 333 40.24 25.00 -0.38
CA LYS A 333 41.14 24.99 0.80
C LYS A 333 42.61 25.27 0.48
N GLY A 334 42.85 26.20 -0.45
CA GLY A 334 44.20 26.62 -0.85
C GLY A 334 44.90 25.71 -1.87
N LYS A 335 44.26 24.63 -2.31
CA LYS A 335 44.77 23.71 -3.33
C LYS A 335 44.00 23.87 -4.64
N TRP A 336 44.70 23.72 -5.76
CA TRP A 336 44.10 23.79 -7.10
C TRP A 336 43.70 22.40 -7.58
N TYR A 337 42.54 22.30 -8.24
CA TYR A 337 42.02 21.07 -8.83
C TYR A 337 41.51 21.37 -10.25
N ARG A 338 41.62 20.39 -11.14
CA ARG A 338 41.15 20.50 -12.53
C ARG A 338 39.94 19.60 -12.74
N LEU A 339 38.87 20.13 -13.35
CA LEU A 339 37.68 19.35 -13.73
C LEU A 339 37.64 19.10 -15.23
N GLU A 340 37.39 17.86 -15.65
CA GLU A 340 37.23 17.47 -17.05
C GLU A 340 35.95 18.03 -17.66
N LYS A 341 35.76 17.82 -18.98
CA LYS A 341 34.55 18.26 -19.70
C LYS A 341 33.28 17.59 -19.18
N ASP A 342 33.38 16.38 -18.65
CA ASP A 342 32.27 15.67 -18.01
C ASP A 342 32.03 16.10 -16.55
N GLY A 343 32.84 17.04 -16.04
CA GLY A 343 32.79 17.53 -14.66
C GLY A 343 33.61 16.72 -13.66
N SER A 344 34.18 15.58 -14.07
CA SER A 344 34.94 14.74 -13.15
C SER A 344 36.31 15.33 -12.81
N MET A 345 36.79 15.06 -11.60
CA MET A 345 38.10 15.49 -11.13
C MET A 345 39.19 14.80 -11.94
N LEU A 346 40.05 15.60 -12.55
CA LEU A 346 41.23 15.12 -13.27
C LEU A 346 42.36 14.81 -12.28
N THR A 347 43.03 13.69 -12.50
CA THR A 347 44.27 13.29 -11.84
C THR A 347 45.37 13.10 -12.88
N GLY A 348 46.64 13.25 -12.50
CA GLY A 348 47.78 13.08 -13.40
C GLY A 348 48.10 14.31 -14.23
N TRP A 349 48.62 14.10 -15.44
CA TRP A 349 49.11 15.18 -16.29
C TRP A 349 47.98 15.97 -16.97
N PHE A 350 48.10 17.30 -16.94
CA PHE A 350 47.25 18.22 -17.69
C PHE A 350 48.11 19.22 -18.46
N GLN A 351 47.80 19.44 -19.74
CA GLN A 351 48.40 20.50 -20.55
C GLN A 351 47.34 21.55 -20.87
N ASP A 352 47.64 22.82 -20.60
CA ASP A 352 46.76 23.93 -20.99
C ASP A 352 46.95 24.35 -22.45
N SER A 353 46.13 25.29 -22.90
CA SER A 353 46.18 25.83 -24.27
C SER A 353 47.47 26.58 -24.60
N ASN A 354 48.24 26.98 -23.59
CA ASN A 354 49.52 27.68 -23.74
C ASN A 354 50.71 26.70 -23.69
N SER A 355 50.44 25.39 -23.82
CA SER A 355 51.43 24.32 -23.75
C SER A 355 52.11 24.17 -22.38
N LYS A 356 51.56 24.75 -21.31
CA LYS A 356 52.09 24.59 -19.95
C LYS A 356 51.53 23.31 -19.32
N TRP A 357 52.42 22.56 -18.67
CA TRP A 357 52.10 21.29 -18.02
C TRP A 357 51.89 21.45 -16.52
N TYR A 358 50.91 20.72 -16.00
CA TYR A 358 50.55 20.62 -14.60
C TYR A 358 50.40 19.14 -14.24
N TYR A 359 50.66 18.81 -12.98
CA TYR A 359 50.46 17.46 -12.47
C TYR A 359 49.55 17.50 -11.24
N LEU A 360 48.45 16.75 -11.34
CA LEU A 360 47.44 16.58 -10.32
C LEU A 360 47.72 15.27 -9.58
N ASP A 361 47.71 15.31 -8.26
CA ASP A 361 47.92 14.13 -7.42
C ASP A 361 46.96 12.98 -7.77
N LEU A 362 47.48 11.75 -7.83
CA LEU A 362 46.69 10.60 -8.30
C LEU A 362 45.61 10.15 -7.30
N ASP A 363 45.82 10.38 -6.01
CA ASP A 363 44.89 9.95 -4.96
C ASP A 363 43.96 11.09 -4.53
N GLN A 364 44.54 12.29 -4.37
CA GLN A 364 43.87 13.46 -3.78
C GLN A 364 43.46 14.51 -4.82
N GLY A 365 43.96 14.44 -6.07
CA GLY A 365 43.57 15.32 -7.18
C GLY A 365 44.10 16.75 -7.15
N TYR A 366 44.80 17.17 -6.10
CA TYR A 366 45.34 18.53 -6.03
C TYR A 366 46.56 18.71 -6.94
N MET A 367 46.72 19.89 -7.49
CA MET A 367 47.87 20.28 -8.29
C MET A 367 49.12 20.46 -7.41
N TYR A 368 50.25 19.88 -7.84
CA TYR A 368 51.55 20.19 -7.25
C TYR A 368 52.06 21.57 -7.69
N SER A 369 52.58 22.33 -6.74
CA SER A 369 53.21 23.65 -6.95
C SER A 369 54.33 23.84 -5.94
N SER A 370 55.40 24.55 -6.31
CA SER A 370 56.59 24.73 -5.46
C SER A 370 57.16 23.42 -4.91
N ALA A 371 57.21 22.38 -5.74
CA ALA A 371 57.58 21.04 -5.30
C ALA A 371 58.39 20.30 -6.36
N THR A 372 59.26 19.40 -5.91
CA THR A 372 59.91 18.39 -6.76
C THR A 372 59.35 17.02 -6.38
N ILE A 373 58.75 16.32 -7.33
CA ILE A 373 58.11 15.02 -7.12
C ILE A 373 58.62 13.97 -8.10
N LEU A 374 58.63 12.71 -7.67
CA LEU A 374 59.01 11.55 -8.47
C LEU A 374 57.77 10.98 -9.15
N ILE A 375 57.73 11.02 -10.48
CA ILE A 375 56.64 10.47 -11.31
C ILE A 375 57.26 9.47 -12.27
N ASP A 376 56.80 8.22 -12.26
CA ASP A 376 57.26 7.15 -13.14
C ASP A 376 58.81 7.02 -13.21
N GLY A 377 59.47 7.16 -12.06
CA GLY A 377 60.93 7.03 -11.94
C GLY A 377 61.73 8.27 -12.36
N LYS A 378 61.08 9.39 -12.68
CA LYS A 378 61.73 10.65 -13.03
C LYS A 378 61.29 11.80 -12.12
N TYR A 379 62.24 12.63 -11.69
CA TYR A 379 61.95 13.83 -10.91
C TYR A 379 61.47 14.97 -11.81
N TYR A 380 60.37 15.60 -11.40
CA TYR A 380 59.80 16.79 -12.03
C TYR A 380 59.69 17.90 -10.99
N SER A 381 60.12 19.10 -11.36
CA SER A 381 60.00 20.30 -10.53
C SER A 381 58.86 21.18 -11.05
N PHE A 382 58.00 21.61 -10.14
CA PHE A 382 56.85 22.48 -10.41
C PHE A 382 57.07 23.83 -9.72
N ASP A 383 57.02 24.90 -10.49
CA ASP A 383 57.26 26.26 -10.01
C ASP A 383 56.15 26.76 -9.08
N SER A 384 56.41 27.88 -8.40
CA SER A 384 55.47 28.53 -7.45
C SER A 384 54.30 29.26 -8.11
N SER A 385 53.96 28.94 -9.36
CA SER A 385 52.88 29.65 -10.04
C SER A 385 51.52 29.19 -9.51
N GLU A 386 50.76 30.13 -8.94
CA GLU A 386 49.31 29.95 -8.84
C GLU A 386 48.71 29.90 -10.25
N TYR A 387 47.59 29.19 -10.43
CA TYR A 387 46.77 29.36 -11.62
C TYR A 387 46.04 30.71 -11.47
N GLY A 388 46.49 31.73 -12.21
CA GLY A 388 45.98 33.10 -12.15
C GLY A 388 46.30 33.88 -13.41
#